data_AF-A0A7W1SDM4-F1
#
_entry.id   AF-A0A7W1SDM4-F1
#
_cell.length_a   1.000
_cell.length_b   1.000
_cell.length_c   1.000
_cell.angle_alpha   90.00
_cell.angle_beta   90.00
_cell.angle_gamma   90.00
#
_symmetry.space_group_name_H-M   'P 1'
#
loop_
_entity.id
_entity.type
_entity.pdbx_description
1 polymer ?
#
loop_
_entity_poly.entity_id
_entity_poly.type
_entity_poly.pdbx_seq_one_letter_code
_entity_poly.pdbx_strand_id
1 'polypeptide(L)'
;MSTVRGPVMWYFDGAHRNLTLVDAHTDKRWTVAINTAPGFDNPEVYHPRWTNHPRFFAISGPYDQGGANQVRSGGTQAEVWLARFSEDFSHVEAWFRVTENEGGDSYPDVWIDRTRNPHAARPTGPVGPADAPTEGTRAAASTRDAGRVVLHARLVHAGPIPTPQSILPYRHALVVNEYEVVSVEEGTRPAGRLRVAQWAIRDSQVLPDARTRTGEALRLVVEFYDAHPELEGERLITDLSASDQPLYYHVPQ
;
A
#
# COMPACT_ATOMS: atom_id res chain seq x y z
N MET A 1 20.18 11.89 -28.97
CA MET A 1 20.17 11.26 -27.64
C MET A 1 19.17 10.11 -27.67
N SER A 2 19.64 8.87 -27.56
CA SER A 2 18.79 7.68 -27.61
C SER A 2 17.99 7.60 -26.31
N THR A 3 16.70 7.93 -26.35
CA THR A 3 15.74 7.65 -25.26
C THR A 3 15.49 6.14 -25.24
N VAL A 4 16.41 5.40 -24.66
CA VAL A 4 16.24 3.96 -24.42
C VAL A 4 15.14 3.79 -23.39
N ARG A 5 14.19 2.91 -23.72
CA ARG A 5 13.06 2.50 -22.88
C ARG A 5 13.58 1.85 -21.59
N GLY A 6 13.55 2.55 -20.46
CA GLY A 6 13.80 1.94 -19.15
C GLY A 6 12.62 1.04 -18.76
N PRO A 7 12.80 -0.18 -18.24
CA PRO A 7 11.68 -1.00 -17.78
C PRO A 7 10.92 -0.31 -16.63
N VAL A 8 9.58 -0.47 -16.56
CA VAL A 8 8.84 -0.18 -15.32
C VAL A 8 8.88 -1.45 -14.48
N MET A 9 9.40 -1.33 -13.27
CA MET A 9 9.27 -2.37 -12.25
C MET A 9 8.11 -2.03 -11.33
N TRP A 10 7.55 -3.04 -10.68
CA TRP A 10 6.48 -2.84 -9.71
C TRP A 10 6.61 -3.81 -8.56
N TYR A 11 6.07 -3.41 -7.42
CA TYR A 11 5.85 -4.28 -6.26
C TYR A 11 4.52 -3.92 -5.60
N PHE A 12 3.92 -4.92 -4.96
CA PHE A 12 2.65 -4.79 -4.29
C PHE A 12 2.87 -4.34 -2.85
N ASP A 13 2.07 -3.39 -2.37
CA ASP A 13 2.21 -2.89 -1.01
C ASP A 13 1.72 -3.91 0.03
N GLY A 14 2.23 -3.78 1.26
CA GLY A 14 1.83 -4.66 2.35
C GLY A 14 0.38 -4.45 2.82
N ALA A 15 -0.27 -3.36 2.44
CA ALA A 15 -1.70 -3.14 2.67
C ALA A 15 -2.59 -3.83 1.62
N HIS A 16 -2.00 -4.34 0.54
CA HIS A 16 -2.67 -4.97 -0.58
C HIS A 16 -3.73 -4.10 -1.27
N ARG A 17 -3.40 -2.83 -1.49
CA ARG A 17 -4.28 -1.82 -2.10
C ARG A 17 -3.59 -1.04 -3.20
N ASN A 18 -2.27 -0.98 -3.19
CA ASN A 18 -1.50 -0.13 -4.08
C ASN A 18 -0.34 -0.88 -4.74
N LEU A 19 0.00 -0.47 -5.95
CA LEU A 19 1.26 -0.81 -6.58
C LEU A 19 2.23 0.35 -6.41
N THR A 20 3.45 0.05 -5.99
CA THR A 20 4.56 1.00 -6.18
C THR A 20 5.18 0.71 -7.53
N LEU A 21 5.20 1.71 -8.40
CA LEU A 21 5.83 1.67 -9.71
C LEU A 21 7.19 2.37 -9.67
N VAL A 22 8.16 1.81 -10.38
CA VAL A 22 9.53 2.31 -10.45
C VAL A 22 9.94 2.42 -11.92
N ASP A 23 10.30 3.63 -12.35
CA ASP A 23 11.08 3.81 -13.58
C ASP A 23 12.51 3.36 -13.31
N ALA A 24 12.88 2.18 -13.78
CA ALA A 24 14.20 1.60 -13.51
C ALA A 24 15.36 2.42 -14.08
N HIS A 25 15.11 3.35 -15.02
CA HIS A 25 16.17 4.18 -15.58
C HIS A 25 16.51 5.37 -14.69
N THR A 26 15.50 6.00 -14.08
CA THR A 26 15.66 7.20 -13.26
C THR A 26 15.48 6.94 -11.76
N ASP A 27 15.17 5.70 -11.40
CA ASP A 27 14.66 5.26 -10.10
C ASP A 27 13.56 6.19 -9.57
N LYS A 28 12.74 6.71 -10.49
CA LYS A 28 11.57 7.51 -10.14
C LYS A 28 10.50 6.57 -9.64
N ARG A 29 9.91 6.87 -8.48
CA ARG A 29 8.92 6.00 -7.84
C ARG A 29 7.62 6.73 -7.57
N TRP A 30 6.51 6.03 -7.77
CA TRP A 30 5.19 6.55 -7.43
C TRP A 30 4.23 5.40 -7.11
N THR A 31 3.20 5.72 -6.35
CA THR A 31 2.20 4.76 -5.91
C THR A 31 0.93 4.92 -6.73
N VAL A 32 0.34 3.81 -7.15
CA VAL A 32 -0.94 3.77 -7.84
C VAL A 32 -1.90 2.88 -7.06
N ALA A 33 -3.03 3.44 -6.65
CA ALA A 33 -4.12 2.66 -6.05
C ALA A 33 -4.73 1.72 -7.10
N ILE A 34 -4.88 0.45 -6.73
CA ILE A 34 -5.45 -0.59 -7.59
C ILE A 34 -6.70 -1.24 -6.99
N ASN A 35 -7.14 -0.78 -5.82
CA ASN A 35 -8.39 -1.21 -5.19
C ASN A 35 -9.56 -0.24 -5.46
N THR A 36 -9.52 0.46 -6.60
CA THR A 36 -10.49 1.53 -6.94
C THR A 36 -11.44 1.12 -8.06
N ALA A 37 -11.64 -0.18 -8.28
CA ALA A 37 -12.63 -0.67 -9.23
C ALA A 37 -14.04 -0.21 -8.82
N PRO A 38 -14.98 -0.01 -9.77
CA PRO A 38 -16.34 0.41 -9.44
C PRO A 38 -17.00 -0.50 -8.39
N GLY A 39 -17.52 0.11 -7.31
CA GLY A 39 -18.17 -0.60 -6.20
C GLY A 39 -17.23 -1.03 -5.08
N PHE A 40 -15.93 -0.79 -5.18
CA PHE A 40 -14.98 -1.11 -4.11
C PHE A 40 -15.02 -0.02 -3.02
N ASP A 41 -15.30 -0.41 -1.78
CA ASP A 41 -15.19 0.44 -0.59
C ASP A 41 -13.85 0.21 0.14
N ASN A 42 -12.76 0.57 -0.56
CA ASN A 42 -11.38 0.40 -0.07
C ASN A 42 -11.02 -1.04 0.43
N PRO A 43 -11.41 -2.11 -0.30
CA PRO A 43 -11.06 -3.48 0.08
C PRO A 43 -9.57 -3.75 -0.15
N GLU A 44 -9.08 -4.85 0.39
CA GLU A 44 -7.85 -5.45 -0.15
C GLU A 44 -8.15 -6.07 -1.52
N VAL A 45 -7.13 -6.12 -2.37
CA VAL A 45 -7.15 -6.83 -3.64
C VAL A 45 -5.96 -7.77 -3.70
N TYR A 46 -6.00 -8.78 -4.56
CA TYR A 46 -4.91 -9.73 -4.67
C TYR A 46 -4.60 -10.08 -6.11
N HIS A 47 -3.49 -10.78 -6.26
CA HIS A 47 -3.02 -11.34 -7.53
C HIS A 47 -2.95 -10.29 -8.65
N PRO A 48 -2.28 -9.13 -8.44
CA PRO A 48 -1.97 -8.25 -9.56
C PRO A 48 -1.10 -9.01 -10.58
N ARG A 49 -1.59 -9.11 -11.81
CA ARG A 49 -0.94 -9.87 -12.89
C ARG A 49 -0.90 -9.03 -14.15
N TRP A 50 0.31 -8.74 -14.62
CA TRP A 50 0.47 -8.02 -15.88
C TRP A 50 0.03 -8.88 -17.05
N THR A 51 -0.71 -8.28 -17.98
CA THR A 51 -1.04 -8.94 -19.24
C THR A 51 0.15 -8.88 -20.20
N ASN A 52 0.02 -9.51 -21.36
CA ASN A 52 0.96 -9.34 -22.48
C ASN A 52 0.92 -7.93 -23.12
N HIS A 53 0.03 -7.04 -22.68
CA HIS A 53 0.01 -5.63 -23.04
C HIS A 53 0.43 -4.77 -21.84
N PRO A 54 1.44 -3.88 -21.98
CA PRO A 54 2.06 -3.21 -20.83
C PRO A 54 1.12 -2.28 -20.06
N ARG A 55 0.08 -1.75 -20.71
CA ARG A 55 -0.92 -0.88 -20.07
C ARG A 55 -2.03 -1.63 -19.33
N PHE A 56 -2.10 -2.96 -19.40
CA PHE A 56 -3.19 -3.71 -18.77
C PHE A 56 -2.65 -4.70 -17.75
N PHE A 57 -3.37 -4.82 -16.65
CA PHE A 57 -3.16 -5.79 -15.61
C PHE A 57 -4.50 -6.30 -15.09
N ALA A 58 -4.51 -7.50 -14.54
CA ALA A 58 -5.66 -8.06 -13.87
C ALA A 58 -5.42 -8.12 -12.35
N ILE A 59 -6.50 -8.11 -11.59
CA ILE A 59 -6.52 -8.36 -10.15
C ILE A 59 -7.69 -9.30 -9.81
N SER A 60 -7.65 -9.85 -8.61
CA SER A 60 -8.79 -10.49 -7.96
C SER A 60 -9.32 -9.60 -6.83
N GLY A 61 -10.63 -9.47 -6.73
CA GLY A 61 -11.29 -8.74 -5.65
C GLY A 61 -12.78 -8.48 -5.90
N PRO A 62 -13.50 -7.89 -4.94
CA PRO A 62 -12.99 -7.38 -3.67
C PRO A 62 -12.71 -8.50 -2.66
N TYR A 63 -11.75 -8.27 -1.76
CA TYR A 63 -11.58 -9.09 -0.57
C TYR A 63 -11.96 -8.26 0.67
N ASP A 64 -13.25 -8.31 1.01
CA ASP A 64 -13.93 -7.43 1.97
C ASP A 64 -14.70 -8.17 3.08
N GLN A 65 -14.65 -9.50 3.13
CA GLN A 65 -15.41 -10.31 4.09
C GLN A 65 -14.82 -10.31 5.52
N GLY A 66 -13.77 -9.53 5.76
CA GLY A 66 -13.18 -9.32 7.08
C GLY A 66 -11.97 -10.22 7.39
N GLY A 67 -11.30 -9.90 8.50
CA GLY A 67 -10.14 -10.64 9.00
C GLY A 67 -8.79 -9.99 8.66
N ALA A 68 -7.75 -10.46 9.37
CA ALA A 68 -6.41 -9.87 9.31
C ALA A 68 -5.61 -10.20 8.02
N ASN A 69 -6.07 -11.17 7.24
CA ASN A 69 -5.51 -11.51 5.93
C ASN A 69 -6.66 -11.83 5.00
N GLN A 70 -7.07 -10.83 4.23
CA GLN A 70 -8.27 -10.95 3.43
C GLN A 70 -8.07 -11.93 2.26
N VAL A 71 -6.83 -12.28 1.86
CA VAL A 71 -6.62 -13.31 0.81
C VAL A 71 -7.27 -14.64 1.18
N ARG A 72 -7.34 -14.94 2.49
CA ARG A 72 -7.94 -16.17 3.02
C ARG A 72 -9.43 -16.03 3.32
N SER A 73 -9.96 -14.80 3.33
CA SER A 73 -11.40 -14.53 3.31
C SER A 73 -11.93 -14.38 1.88
N GLY A 74 -11.12 -14.74 0.87
CA GLY A 74 -11.60 -15.00 -0.49
C GLY A 74 -12.77 -15.95 -0.47
N GLY A 75 -13.84 -15.56 -1.16
CA GLY A 75 -15.09 -16.30 -1.24
C GLY A 75 -15.78 -16.01 -2.55
N THR A 76 -17.07 -16.28 -2.61
CA THR A 76 -17.91 -16.12 -3.83
C THR A 76 -18.06 -14.67 -4.28
N GLN A 77 -17.58 -13.70 -3.50
CA GLN A 77 -17.58 -12.29 -3.86
C GLN A 77 -16.37 -11.88 -4.73
N ALA A 78 -15.30 -12.69 -4.72
CA ALA A 78 -14.07 -12.33 -5.41
C ALA A 78 -14.21 -12.55 -6.92
N GLU A 79 -13.90 -11.52 -7.69
CA GLU A 79 -14.04 -11.50 -9.15
C GLU A 79 -12.73 -11.09 -9.81
N VAL A 80 -12.57 -11.47 -11.07
CA VAL A 80 -11.47 -10.99 -11.91
C VAL A 80 -11.83 -9.64 -12.48
N TRP A 81 -10.95 -8.67 -12.24
CA TRP A 81 -11.04 -7.34 -12.84
C TRP A 81 -9.84 -7.11 -13.75
N LEU A 82 -10.10 -6.56 -14.94
CA LEU A 82 -9.09 -6.07 -15.87
C LEU A 82 -9.03 -4.55 -15.75
N ALA A 83 -7.84 -4.03 -15.51
CA ALA A 83 -7.57 -2.60 -15.46
C ALA A 83 -6.69 -2.16 -16.62
N ARG A 84 -6.83 -0.88 -16.97
CA ARG A 84 -5.94 -0.17 -17.89
C ARG A 84 -5.31 1.03 -17.18
N PHE A 85 -3.99 1.10 -17.18
CA PHE A 85 -3.25 2.28 -16.75
C PHE A 85 -3.42 3.44 -17.75
N SER A 86 -3.36 4.65 -17.22
CA SER A 86 -3.07 5.84 -18.01
C SER A 86 -1.80 5.67 -18.84
N GLU A 87 -1.67 6.43 -19.91
CA GLU A 87 -0.50 6.35 -20.80
C GLU A 87 0.82 6.49 -20.04
N ASP A 88 0.89 7.45 -19.12
CA ASP A 88 2.05 7.70 -18.27
C ASP A 88 2.15 6.77 -17.04
N PHE A 89 1.23 5.81 -16.85
CA PHE A 89 1.17 4.93 -15.67
C PHE A 89 0.95 5.67 -14.33
N SER A 90 0.52 6.93 -14.32
CA SER A 90 0.26 7.68 -13.09
C SER A 90 -0.97 7.20 -12.31
N HIS A 91 -1.94 6.59 -12.98
CA HIS A 91 -3.16 6.07 -12.36
C HIS A 91 -3.82 4.96 -13.20
N VAL A 92 -4.83 4.30 -12.64
CA VAL A 92 -5.73 3.41 -13.40
C VAL A 92 -6.84 4.24 -14.02
N GLU A 93 -6.94 4.26 -15.35
CA GLU A 93 -7.91 5.10 -16.08
C GLU A 93 -9.19 4.36 -16.46
N ALA A 94 -9.18 3.01 -16.43
CA ALA A 94 -10.35 2.21 -16.76
C ALA A 94 -10.33 0.85 -16.07
N TRP A 95 -11.52 0.35 -15.76
CA TRP A 95 -11.78 -0.95 -15.15
C TRP A 95 -12.83 -1.70 -15.97
N PHE A 96 -12.70 -3.02 -16.03
CA PHE A 96 -13.69 -3.93 -16.58
C PHE A 96 -13.79 -5.17 -15.71
N ARG A 97 -14.99 -5.49 -15.21
CA ARG A 97 -15.26 -6.72 -14.47
C ARG A 97 -15.36 -7.87 -15.48
N VAL A 98 -14.45 -8.83 -15.41
CA VAL A 98 -14.35 -9.94 -16.36
C VAL A 98 -15.32 -11.06 -15.97
N THR A 99 -15.43 -11.35 -14.68
CA THR A 99 -16.27 -12.42 -14.15
C THR A 99 -17.42 -11.83 -13.33
N GLU A 100 -18.59 -12.43 -13.49
CA GLU A 100 -19.77 -12.16 -12.68
C GLU A 100 -20.52 -13.48 -12.52
N ASN A 101 -20.26 -14.19 -11.43
CA ASN A 101 -20.84 -15.50 -11.19
C ASN A 101 -21.00 -15.81 -9.70
N GLU A 102 -21.52 -17.01 -9.39
CA GLU A 102 -21.77 -17.44 -8.01
C GLU A 102 -20.54 -18.10 -7.34
N GLY A 103 -19.44 -18.24 -8.07
CA GLY A 103 -18.14 -18.72 -7.60
C GLY A 103 -17.18 -17.58 -7.30
N GLY A 104 -16.12 -17.90 -6.55
CA GLY A 104 -15.00 -16.96 -6.34
C GLY A 104 -13.89 -17.22 -7.35
N ASP A 105 -13.52 -16.21 -8.13
CA ASP A 105 -12.46 -16.29 -9.13
C ASP A 105 -11.18 -15.61 -8.64
N SER A 106 -10.05 -16.31 -8.75
CA SER A 106 -8.74 -15.82 -8.28
C SER A 106 -7.59 -16.24 -9.19
N TYR A 107 -6.42 -15.60 -9.03
CA TYR A 107 -5.21 -15.86 -9.83
C TYR A 107 -5.41 -15.74 -11.36
N PRO A 108 -5.83 -14.57 -11.87
CA PRO A 108 -6.10 -14.40 -13.30
C PRO A 108 -4.81 -14.32 -14.11
N ASP A 109 -4.82 -14.93 -15.29
CA ASP A 109 -3.87 -14.65 -16.37
C ASP A 109 -4.65 -14.21 -17.61
N VAL A 110 -4.48 -12.94 -18.00
CA VAL A 110 -5.22 -12.34 -19.13
C VAL A 110 -4.30 -12.14 -20.32
N TRP A 111 -4.71 -12.66 -21.48
CA TRP A 111 -4.03 -12.46 -22.76
C TRP A 111 -4.83 -11.54 -23.67
N ILE A 112 -4.18 -10.47 -24.13
CA ILE A 112 -4.76 -9.47 -25.02
C ILE A 112 -4.27 -9.71 -26.44
N ASP A 113 -5.21 -9.79 -27.38
CA ASP A 113 -4.90 -9.80 -28.80
C ASP A 113 -4.40 -8.43 -29.25
N ARG A 114 -3.07 -8.30 -29.39
CA ARG A 114 -2.41 -7.04 -29.75
C ARG A 114 -2.70 -6.59 -31.17
N THR A 115 -3.20 -7.46 -32.06
CA THR A 115 -3.52 -7.07 -33.45
C THR A 115 -4.85 -6.33 -33.56
N ARG A 116 -5.75 -6.56 -32.59
CA ARG A 116 -7.07 -5.93 -32.53
C ARG A 116 -7.19 -4.88 -31.42
N ASN A 117 -6.16 -4.72 -30.59
CA ASN A 117 -6.17 -3.74 -29.52
C ASN A 117 -5.88 -2.32 -30.09
N PRO A 118 -6.81 -1.36 -29.94
CA PRO A 118 -6.64 -0.01 -30.46
C PRO A 118 -5.71 0.87 -29.60
N HIS A 119 -5.34 0.41 -28.40
CA HIS A 119 -4.52 1.18 -27.47
C HIS A 119 -3.05 1.07 -27.82
N ALA A 120 -2.39 2.22 -27.82
CA ALA A 120 -0.95 2.25 -27.89
C ALA A 120 -0.35 1.45 -26.73
N ALA A 121 0.81 0.84 -27.00
CA ALA A 121 1.66 0.32 -25.93
C ALA A 121 2.16 1.49 -25.04
N ARG A 122 3.16 1.23 -24.20
CA ARG A 122 3.74 2.28 -23.35
C ARG A 122 4.22 3.48 -24.19
N PRO A 123 3.92 4.73 -23.78
CA PRO A 123 4.40 5.93 -24.45
C PRO A 123 5.92 6.03 -24.50
N THR A 124 6.41 6.76 -25.50
CA THR A 124 7.80 7.22 -25.53
C THR A 124 7.94 8.45 -24.65
N GLY A 125 8.69 8.35 -23.55
CA GLY A 125 8.96 9.49 -22.67
C GLY A 125 8.96 9.12 -21.19
N PRO A 126 8.97 10.15 -20.31
CA PRO A 126 8.87 9.97 -18.86
C PRO A 126 7.56 9.25 -18.49
N VAL A 127 7.60 8.48 -17.40
CA VAL A 127 6.44 7.85 -16.78
C VAL A 127 6.24 8.36 -15.36
N GLY A 128 5.05 8.15 -14.83
CA GLY A 128 4.60 8.60 -13.52
C GLY A 128 4.30 10.10 -13.46
N PRO A 129 3.66 10.55 -12.37
CA PRO A 129 3.35 11.96 -12.13
C PRO A 129 4.58 12.86 -12.26
N ALA A 130 4.46 14.07 -12.81
CA ALA A 130 5.59 14.98 -13.03
C ALA A 130 6.41 15.24 -11.75
N ASP A 131 5.73 15.32 -10.61
CA ASP A 131 6.32 15.67 -9.32
C ASP A 131 6.76 14.46 -8.48
N ALA A 132 6.73 13.24 -9.04
CA ALA A 132 7.10 12.07 -8.26
C ALA A 132 8.61 12.05 -7.93
N PRO A 133 9.00 11.61 -6.72
CA PRO A 133 10.40 11.62 -6.30
C PRO A 133 11.31 10.80 -7.21
N THR A 134 12.50 11.33 -7.51
CA THR A 134 13.61 10.61 -8.16
C THR A 134 14.70 10.28 -7.14
N GLU A 135 15.59 9.33 -7.41
CA GLU A 135 16.69 8.95 -6.49
C GLU A 135 17.52 10.16 -6.01
N GLY A 136 17.79 11.14 -6.88
CA GLY A 136 18.47 12.39 -6.50
C GLY A 136 17.66 13.27 -5.54
N THR A 137 16.32 13.26 -5.67
CA THR A 137 15.41 13.93 -4.73
C THR A 137 15.21 13.11 -3.46
N ARG A 138 15.34 11.78 -3.51
CA ARG A 138 15.18 10.86 -2.38
C ARG A 138 16.42 10.75 -1.52
N ALA A 139 17.64 10.85 -2.08
CA ALA A 139 18.84 11.05 -1.28
C ALA A 139 18.80 12.41 -0.54
N ALA A 140 18.14 13.42 -1.13
CA ALA A 140 17.84 14.69 -0.49
C ALA A 140 16.57 14.67 0.40
N ALA A 141 15.68 13.70 0.23
CA ALA A 141 14.46 13.50 1.03
C ALA A 141 14.60 12.44 2.13
N SER A 142 15.59 11.56 2.05
CA SER A 142 16.15 10.81 3.18
C SER A 142 17.01 11.73 4.05
N THR A 143 17.31 12.94 3.55
CA THR A 143 17.73 14.09 4.36
C THR A 143 16.61 15.10 4.60
N ARG A 144 15.36 14.85 4.17
CA ARG A 144 14.24 15.52 4.87
C ARG A 144 14.35 14.96 6.29
N ASP A 145 14.39 15.85 7.25
CA ASP A 145 14.03 15.51 8.63
C ASP A 145 12.86 14.53 8.53
N ALA A 146 13.00 13.32 9.09
CA ALA A 146 11.98 12.27 9.05
C ALA A 146 10.65 12.71 9.70
N GLY A 147 10.58 13.99 10.08
CA GLY A 147 9.50 14.61 10.81
C GLY A 147 9.49 14.04 12.20
N ARG A 148 10.68 13.85 12.81
CA ARG A 148 10.77 13.18 14.10
C ARG A 148 10.01 13.99 15.13
N VAL A 149 8.96 13.39 15.68
CA VAL A 149 8.14 13.98 16.73
C VAL A 149 8.23 13.12 17.97
N VAL A 150 8.50 13.76 19.09
CA VAL A 150 8.42 13.16 20.41
C VAL A 150 7.19 13.73 21.09
N LEU A 151 6.24 12.87 21.43
CA LEU A 151 4.93 13.32 21.92
C LEU A 151 4.35 12.36 22.94
N HIS A 152 3.40 12.86 23.73
CA HIS A 152 2.49 12.02 24.49
C HIS A 152 1.17 11.89 23.74
N ALA A 153 0.74 10.65 23.54
CA ALA A 153 -0.51 10.35 22.85
C ALA A 153 -1.33 9.33 23.62
N ARG A 154 -2.65 9.52 23.60
CA ARG A 154 -3.61 8.57 24.16
C ARG A 154 -4.13 7.66 23.05
N LEU A 155 -3.99 6.35 23.24
CA LEU A 155 -4.54 5.37 22.29
C LEU A 155 -6.07 5.47 22.28
N VAL A 156 -6.66 5.76 21.13
CA VAL A 156 -8.12 5.85 20.96
C VAL A 156 -8.69 4.67 20.19
N HIS A 157 -7.92 4.11 19.26
CA HIS A 157 -8.30 2.89 18.53
C HIS A 157 -7.09 1.98 18.38
N ALA A 158 -7.21 0.76 18.92
CA ALA A 158 -6.22 -0.28 18.75
C ALA A 158 -6.57 -1.09 17.50
N GLY A 159 -5.66 -1.14 16.53
CA GLY A 159 -5.81 -1.97 15.35
C GLY A 159 -5.79 -3.46 15.72
N PRO A 160 -6.44 -4.33 14.92
CA PRO A 160 -6.51 -5.75 15.21
C PRO A 160 -5.13 -6.41 15.08
N ILE A 161 -4.65 -7.03 16.15
CA ILE A 161 -3.41 -7.81 16.13
C ILE A 161 -3.68 -9.15 15.44
N PRO A 162 -3.07 -9.44 14.28
CA PRO A 162 -3.25 -10.71 13.60
C PRO A 162 -2.57 -11.87 14.35
N THR A 163 -2.81 -13.11 13.91
CA THR A 163 -1.99 -14.25 14.33
C THR A 163 -0.85 -14.47 13.33
N PRO A 164 0.29 -15.07 13.73
CA PRO A 164 1.36 -15.41 12.78
C PRO A 164 0.89 -16.29 11.61
N GLN A 165 -0.07 -17.18 11.86
CA GLN A 165 -0.66 -18.05 10.84
C GLN A 165 -1.55 -17.27 9.88
N SER A 166 -2.25 -16.23 10.36
CA SER A 166 -3.11 -15.44 9.50
C SER A 166 -2.29 -14.59 8.55
N ILE A 167 -1.11 -14.09 8.92
CA ILE A 167 -0.30 -13.22 8.03
C ILE A 167 0.57 -13.97 7.01
N LEU A 168 0.55 -15.30 6.93
CA LEU A 168 1.33 -16.03 5.94
C LEU A 168 1.05 -15.52 4.51
N PRO A 169 2.08 -15.40 3.65
CA PRO A 169 3.45 -15.88 3.84
C PRO A 169 4.37 -14.91 4.62
N TYR A 170 3.89 -13.75 5.04
CA TYR A 170 4.67 -12.80 5.81
C TYR A 170 5.08 -13.37 7.16
N ARG A 171 6.25 -12.95 7.64
CA ARG A 171 6.75 -13.30 8.98
C ARG A 171 6.66 -12.12 9.94
N HIS A 172 6.61 -10.90 9.43
CA HIS A 172 6.51 -9.68 10.22
C HIS A 172 5.23 -8.94 9.84
N ALA A 173 4.70 -8.16 10.78
CA ALA A 173 3.55 -7.30 10.51
C ALA A 173 3.56 -6.07 11.41
N LEU A 174 3.25 -4.93 10.81
CA LEU A 174 2.88 -3.71 11.52
C LEU A 174 1.35 -3.62 11.63
N VAL A 175 0.88 -3.06 12.74
CA VAL A 175 -0.53 -2.72 12.97
C VAL A 175 -0.64 -1.20 13.07
N VAL A 176 -1.61 -0.63 12.36
CA VAL A 176 -1.93 0.80 12.46
C VAL A 176 -2.86 1.03 13.63
N ASN A 177 -2.42 1.87 14.58
CA ASN A 177 -3.18 2.33 15.74
C ASN A 177 -3.52 3.81 15.59
N GLU A 178 -4.65 4.27 16.14
CA GLU A 178 -5.00 5.69 16.19
C GLU A 178 -4.85 6.28 17.58
N TYR A 179 -4.24 7.45 17.63
CA TYR A 179 -3.95 8.18 18.85
C TYR A 179 -4.53 9.59 18.82
N GLU A 180 -4.82 10.10 20.01
CA GLU A 180 -5.04 11.52 20.27
C GLU A 180 -3.76 12.14 20.82
N VAL A 181 -3.23 13.16 20.14
CA VAL A 181 -2.03 13.87 20.63
C VAL A 181 -2.40 14.72 21.84
N VAL A 182 -1.85 14.37 23.00
CA VAL A 182 -2.04 15.08 24.28
C VAL A 182 -1.09 16.27 24.38
N SER A 183 0.21 16.02 24.17
CA SER A 183 1.26 17.05 24.19
C SER A 183 2.41 16.66 23.26
N VAL A 184 3.19 17.65 22.83
CA VAL A 184 4.39 17.46 22.01
C VAL A 184 5.60 17.95 22.81
N GLU A 185 6.62 17.11 22.94
CA GLU A 185 7.90 17.46 23.58
C GLU A 185 8.88 18.04 22.55
N GLU A 186 8.93 17.44 21.36
CA GLU A 186 9.88 17.77 20.30
C GLU A 186 9.20 17.59 18.93
N GLY A 187 9.49 18.45 17.96
CA GLY A 187 8.96 18.38 16.60
C GLY A 187 7.62 19.11 16.39
N THR A 188 7.04 18.95 15.21
CA THR A 188 5.80 19.61 14.80
C THR A 188 4.59 18.77 15.17
N ARG A 189 3.56 19.36 15.78
CA ARG A 189 2.33 18.63 16.14
C ARG A 189 1.63 18.08 14.89
N PRO A 190 1.35 16.77 14.83
CA PRO A 190 0.52 16.20 13.78
C PRO A 190 -0.89 16.80 13.77
N ALA A 191 -1.43 17.06 12.58
CA ALA A 191 -2.80 17.52 12.43
C ALA A 191 -3.80 16.36 12.57
N GLY A 192 -4.87 16.54 13.35
CA GLY A 192 -5.94 15.57 13.49
C GLY A 192 -5.60 14.36 14.39
N ARG A 193 -6.17 13.20 14.07
CA ARG A 193 -5.85 11.92 14.72
C ARG A 193 -4.48 11.46 14.24
N LEU A 194 -3.66 10.96 15.16
CA LEU A 194 -2.33 10.45 14.84
C LEU A 194 -2.44 8.96 14.52
N ARG A 195 -2.12 8.57 13.29
CA ARG A 195 -2.07 7.16 12.86
C ARG A 195 -0.64 6.67 12.93
N VAL A 196 -0.40 5.60 13.68
CA VAL A 196 0.95 5.07 13.94
C VAL A 196 1.01 3.59 13.60
N ALA A 197 1.86 3.22 12.66
CA ALA A 197 2.25 1.85 12.38
C ALA A 197 3.26 1.38 13.44
N GLN A 198 2.93 0.31 14.14
CA GLN A 198 3.77 -0.27 15.19
C GLN A 198 3.97 -1.76 14.93
N TRP A 199 5.17 -2.28 15.21
CA TRP A 199 5.43 -3.71 15.11
C TRP A 199 4.50 -4.49 16.02
N ALA A 200 3.75 -5.43 15.44
CA ALA A 200 2.89 -6.35 16.18
C ALA A 200 3.41 -7.79 16.12
N ILE A 201 4.00 -8.18 14.99
CA ILE A 201 4.63 -9.49 14.78
C ILE A 201 6.03 -9.31 14.22
N ARG A 202 7.00 -10.02 14.79
CA ARG A 202 8.38 -10.16 14.28
C ARG A 202 8.78 -11.62 14.31
N ASP A 203 9.44 -12.07 13.27
CA ASP A 203 9.88 -13.46 13.07
C ASP A 203 8.81 -14.53 13.38
N SER A 204 7.57 -14.27 13.01
CA SER A 204 6.39 -15.10 13.27
C SER A 204 6.00 -15.21 14.75
N GLN A 205 6.40 -14.25 15.58
CA GLN A 205 6.04 -14.13 16.99
C GLN A 205 5.34 -12.80 17.27
N VAL A 206 4.23 -12.84 18.01
CA VAL A 206 3.53 -11.63 18.47
C VAL A 206 4.38 -10.96 19.55
N LEU A 207 4.66 -9.67 19.39
CA LEU A 207 5.44 -8.91 20.37
C LEU A 207 4.60 -8.67 21.64
N PRO A 208 5.19 -8.77 22.86
CA PRO A 208 4.47 -8.53 24.11
C PRO A 208 3.82 -7.14 24.17
N ASP A 209 4.56 -6.13 23.69
CA ASP A 209 4.16 -4.72 23.75
C ASP A 209 3.21 -4.32 22.60
N ALA A 210 2.90 -5.24 21.68
CA ALA A 210 1.92 -4.99 20.62
C ALA A 210 0.52 -4.73 21.18
N ARG A 211 0.23 -5.26 22.39
CA ARG A 211 -1.07 -5.16 23.06
C ARG A 211 -1.17 -3.87 23.87
N THR A 212 -1.17 -2.72 23.20
CA THR A 212 -1.47 -1.45 23.85
C THR A 212 -2.93 -1.39 24.30
N ARG A 213 -3.19 -0.94 25.53
CA ARG A 213 -4.56 -0.79 26.07
C ARG A 213 -5.16 0.54 25.64
N THR A 214 -6.35 0.51 25.05
CA THR A 214 -7.10 1.73 24.72
C THR A 214 -7.27 2.62 25.95
N GLY A 215 -7.09 3.93 25.77
CA GLY A 215 -7.16 4.93 26.82
C GLY A 215 -5.83 5.20 27.55
N GLU A 216 -4.82 4.35 27.37
CA GLU A 216 -3.48 4.56 27.91
C GLU A 216 -2.78 5.71 27.17
N ALA A 217 -2.24 6.67 27.93
CA ALA A 217 -1.39 7.72 27.39
C ALA A 217 0.07 7.28 27.50
N LEU A 218 0.76 7.20 26.37
CA LEU A 218 2.16 6.82 26.32
C LEU A 218 2.98 7.84 25.55
N ARG A 219 4.27 7.87 25.87
CA ARG A 219 5.26 8.66 25.14
C ARG A 219 5.66 7.89 23.89
N LEU A 220 5.59 8.54 22.74
CA LEU A 220 5.91 7.98 21.44
C LEU A 220 7.01 8.81 20.78
N VAL A 221 7.92 8.11 20.09
CA VAL A 221 8.82 8.70 19.11
C VAL A 221 8.35 8.24 17.74
N VAL A 222 7.93 9.19 16.90
CA VAL A 222 7.36 8.88 15.59
C VAL A 222 8.04 9.64 14.48
N GLU A 223 8.14 9.00 13.33
CA GLU A 223 8.65 9.54 12.08
C GLU A 223 7.64 9.23 10.96
N PHE A 224 7.68 9.96 9.84
CA PHE A 224 6.78 9.66 8.72
C PHE A 224 7.06 8.26 8.16
N TYR A 225 6.01 7.47 7.95
CA TYR A 225 6.16 6.08 7.51
C TYR A 225 6.89 5.95 6.16
N ASP A 226 6.69 6.90 5.24
CA ASP A 226 7.32 6.93 3.92
C ASP A 226 8.82 7.29 3.95
N ALA A 227 9.33 7.74 5.10
CA ALA A 227 10.76 7.95 5.36
C ALA A 227 11.51 6.65 5.69
N HIS A 228 10.80 5.51 5.83
CA HIS A 228 11.35 4.21 6.21
C HIS A 228 11.30 3.19 5.05
N PRO A 229 12.20 3.29 4.05
CA PRO A 229 12.23 2.36 2.92
C PRO A 229 12.49 0.90 3.34
N GLU A 230 13.07 0.66 4.51
CA GLU A 230 13.25 -0.67 5.09
C GLU A 230 11.93 -1.39 5.44
N LEU A 231 10.82 -0.66 5.53
CA LEU A 231 9.48 -1.21 5.76
C LEU A 231 8.76 -1.55 4.45
N GLU A 232 9.37 -1.29 3.28
CA GLU A 232 8.78 -1.62 1.99
C GLU A 232 8.59 -3.14 1.86
N GLY A 233 7.35 -3.56 1.60
CA GLY A 233 6.98 -4.97 1.48
C GLY A 233 6.61 -5.64 2.80
N GLU A 234 6.70 -4.95 3.93
CA GLU A 234 6.24 -5.48 5.21
C GLU A 234 4.71 -5.47 5.31
N ARG A 235 4.12 -6.49 5.93
CA ARG A 235 2.66 -6.59 6.07
C ARG A 235 2.16 -5.45 6.94
N LEU A 236 1.26 -4.64 6.40
CA LEU A 236 0.62 -3.54 7.12
C LEU A 236 -0.86 -3.84 7.35
N ILE A 237 -1.24 -4.01 8.60
CA ILE A 237 -2.63 -4.27 9.01
C ILE A 237 -3.30 -2.94 9.36
N THR A 238 -4.37 -2.61 8.64
CA THR A 238 -5.19 -1.43 8.90
C THR A 238 -6.66 -1.77 8.65
N ASP A 239 -7.50 -1.60 9.67
CA ASP A 239 -8.97 -1.64 9.57
C ASP A 239 -9.56 -0.25 9.27
N LEU A 240 -8.73 0.79 9.33
CA LEU A 240 -9.10 2.15 8.99
C LEU A 240 -9.26 2.30 7.47
N SER A 241 -10.29 3.05 7.08
CA SER A 241 -10.49 3.47 5.69
C SER A 241 -9.30 4.29 5.20
N ALA A 242 -9.11 4.33 3.88
CA ALA A 242 -8.16 5.23 3.26
C ALA A 242 -8.45 6.67 3.75
N SER A 243 -7.43 7.30 4.32
CA SER A 243 -7.49 8.65 4.89
C SER A 243 -6.31 9.42 4.33
N ASP A 244 -6.55 10.68 3.98
CA ASP A 244 -5.50 11.61 3.52
C ASP A 244 -4.54 12.02 4.65
N GLN A 245 -4.78 11.55 5.88
CA GLN A 245 -3.89 11.79 7.02
C GLN A 245 -2.58 11.01 6.87
N PRO A 246 -1.42 11.65 7.13
CA PRO A 246 -0.14 10.98 7.12
C PRO A 246 -0.11 9.77 8.06
N LEU A 247 0.52 8.69 7.61
CA LEU A 247 0.87 7.55 8.45
C LEU A 247 2.27 7.78 9.03
N TYR A 248 2.41 7.56 10.33
CA TYR A 248 3.69 7.62 11.02
C TYR A 248 4.15 6.21 11.41
N TYR A 249 5.46 6.00 11.54
CA TYR A 249 6.08 4.81 12.10
C TYR A 249 6.54 5.10 13.53
N HIS A 250 6.31 4.15 14.46
CA HIS A 250 6.87 4.22 15.80
C HIS A 250 8.31 3.71 15.81
N VAL A 251 9.25 4.60 16.14
CA VAL A 251 10.67 4.27 16.27
C VAL A 251 10.91 3.62 17.65
N PRO A 252 11.23 2.32 17.72
CA PRO A 252 11.53 1.66 18.98
C PRO A 252 12.81 2.27 19.60
N GLN A 253 12.82 2.46 20.92
CA GLN A 253 13.99 2.90 21.68
C GLN A 253 14.82 1.72 22.18
#